data_AF-A0A256ZZ74-F1
#
_entry.id   AF-A0A256ZZ74-F1
#
_cell.length_a   1.000
_cell.length_b   1.000
_cell.length_c   1.000
_cell.angle_alpha   90.00
_cell.angle_beta   90.00
_cell.angle_gamma   90.00
#
_symmetry.space_group_name_H-M   'P 1'
#
loop_
_entity.id
_entity.type
_entity.pdbx_description
1 polymer ?
#
loop_
_entity_poly.entity_id
_entity_poly.type
_entity_poly.pdbx_seq_one_letter_code
_entity_poly.pdbx_strand_id
1 'polypeptide(L)'
;SEADYDYIENIDTTFKDIIENLASALTITSGRNIPIISKEETSLAGAYNAFKTTLIADVHTETNSKRVLEVGTGKIDWVIVAHESKDGRVGLAVGPMFSYYEFPWKMSDRLTDEKWRKMVDSVERPDWTKEFIS
;
A
#
# COMPACT_ATOMS: atom_id res chain seq x y z
N SER A 1 7.05 -11.34 0.85
CA SER A 1 6.97 -12.76 0.43
C SER A 1 7.31 -12.83 -1.07
N GLU A 2 7.30 -14.00 -1.70
CA GLU A 2 7.38 -14.12 -3.17
C GLU A 2 6.14 -13.46 -3.82
N ALA A 3 4.96 -13.62 -3.21
CA ALA A 3 3.74 -12.93 -3.60
C ALA A 3 3.85 -11.38 -3.55
N ASP A 4 4.57 -10.80 -2.59
CA ASP A 4 4.78 -9.34 -2.54
C ASP A 4 5.64 -8.87 -3.73
N TYR A 5 6.63 -9.68 -4.15
CA TYR A 5 7.47 -9.38 -5.30
C TYR A 5 6.65 -9.43 -6.59
N ASP A 6 5.91 -10.53 -6.80
CA ASP A 6 5.04 -10.70 -7.97
C ASP A 6 3.99 -9.58 -8.05
N TYR A 7 3.47 -9.14 -6.89
CA TYR A 7 2.53 -8.03 -6.84
C TYR A 7 3.17 -6.72 -7.32
N ILE A 8 4.38 -6.40 -6.86
CA ILE A 8 5.09 -5.19 -7.28
C ILE A 8 5.50 -5.25 -8.75
N GLU A 9 5.91 -6.41 -9.26
CA GLU A 9 6.21 -6.60 -10.68
C GLU A 9 4.98 -6.35 -11.57
N ASN A 10 3.78 -6.65 -11.07
CA ASN A 10 2.50 -6.48 -11.77
C ASN A 10 1.72 -5.23 -11.32
N ILE A 11 2.36 -4.28 -10.64
CA ILE A 11 1.68 -3.09 -10.09
C ILE A 11 1.14 -2.18 -11.19
N ASP A 12 1.83 -2.09 -12.33
CA ASP A 12 1.42 -1.30 -13.50
C ASP A 12 0.11 -1.85 -14.10
N THR A 13 0.00 -3.18 -14.23
CA THR A 13 -1.23 -3.85 -14.67
C THR A 13 -2.38 -3.59 -13.70
N THR A 14 -2.12 -3.70 -12.40
CA THR A 14 -3.12 -3.43 -11.36
C THR A 14 -3.60 -1.97 -11.41
N PHE A 15 -2.68 -1.02 -11.58
CA PHE A 15 -3.01 0.39 -11.76
C PHE A 15 -3.91 0.62 -12.97
N LYS A 16 -3.56 0.03 -14.11
CA LYS A 16 -4.35 0.13 -15.34
C LYS A 16 -5.77 -0.39 -15.14
N ASP A 17 -5.93 -1.57 -14.53
CA ASP A 17 -7.24 -2.15 -14.26
C ASP A 17 -8.09 -1.24 -13.35
N ILE A 18 -7.49 -0.60 -12.34
CA ILE A 18 -8.19 0.35 -11.47
C ILE A 18 -8.68 1.55 -12.29
N ILE A 19 -7.82 2.14 -13.12
CA ILE A 19 -8.19 3.30 -13.96
C ILE A 19 -9.28 2.94 -14.97
N GLU A 20 -9.19 1.78 -15.62
CA GLU A 20 -10.22 1.32 -16.58
C GLU A 20 -11.57 1.07 -15.89
N ASN A 21 -11.57 0.47 -14.70
CA ASN A 21 -12.79 0.28 -13.90
C ASN A 21 -13.41 1.60 -13.47
N LEU A 22 -12.59 2.57 -13.01
CA LEU A 22 -13.07 3.90 -12.65
C LEU A 22 -13.64 4.64 -13.86
N ALA A 23 -12.96 4.59 -15.00
CA ALA A 23 -13.43 5.20 -16.23
C ALA A 23 -14.78 4.59 -16.67
N SER A 24 -14.89 3.26 -16.65
CA SER A 24 -16.14 2.54 -16.98
C SER A 24 -17.30 2.98 -16.08
N ALA A 25 -17.08 3.02 -14.76
CA ALA A 25 -18.10 3.44 -13.79
C ALA A 25 -18.55 4.90 -13.97
N LEU A 26 -17.67 5.79 -14.42
CA LEU A 26 -17.94 7.23 -14.58
C LEU A 26 -18.51 7.63 -15.95
N THR A 27 -18.40 6.76 -16.98
CA THR A 27 -18.71 7.13 -18.38
C THR A 27 -20.23 7.19 -18.70
N ILE A 28 -21.12 7.06 -17.71
CA ILE A 28 -22.58 6.96 -17.92
C ILE A 28 -23.22 8.21 -18.58
N THR A 29 -22.55 9.36 -18.71
CA THR A 29 -23.22 10.61 -19.14
C THR A 29 -22.71 11.34 -20.39
N SER A 30 -21.63 10.94 -21.08
CA SER A 30 -21.15 11.78 -22.22
C SER A 30 -20.77 11.09 -23.54
N GLY A 31 -20.76 9.76 -23.66
CA GLY A 31 -20.41 9.10 -24.93
C GLY A 31 -19.06 9.52 -25.53
N ARG A 32 -18.14 10.04 -24.70
CA ARG A 32 -16.86 10.58 -25.11
C ARG A 32 -15.77 9.57 -24.77
N ASN A 33 -15.05 9.11 -25.79
CA ASN A 33 -13.91 8.21 -25.63
C ASN A 33 -12.76 9.01 -24.98
N ILE A 34 -12.34 8.66 -23.77
CA ILE A 34 -11.23 9.32 -23.07
C ILE A 34 -9.94 8.59 -23.47
N PRO A 35 -9.01 9.24 -24.19
CA PRO A 35 -7.71 8.64 -24.46
C PRO A 35 -6.93 8.57 -23.15
N ILE A 36 -6.77 7.35 -22.60
CA ILE A 36 -5.89 7.09 -21.47
C ILE A 36 -4.45 7.19 -22.01
N ILE A 37 -3.74 8.27 -21.67
CA ILE A 37 -2.31 8.41 -21.96
C ILE A 37 -1.56 7.83 -20.75
N SER A 38 -1.22 6.55 -20.80
CA SER A 38 -0.17 5.98 -19.96
C SER A 38 1.16 6.05 -20.73
N LYS A 39 2.18 6.65 -20.13
CA LYS A 39 3.56 6.54 -20.64
C LYS A 39 4.24 5.44 -19.82
N GLU A 40 4.44 4.27 -20.42
CA GLU A 40 5.16 3.17 -19.80
C GLU A 40 6.67 3.34 -20.02
N GLU A 41 7.39 3.59 -18.94
CA GLU A 41 8.83 3.36 -18.85
C GLU A 41 9.11 2.68 -17.51
N THR A 42 9.11 1.35 -17.49
CA THR A 42 9.50 0.56 -16.32
C THR A 42 10.77 -0.22 -16.63
N SER A 43 11.91 0.29 -16.15
CA SER A 43 13.18 -0.43 -16.09
C SER A 43 13.46 -0.72 -14.61
N LEU A 44 13.10 -1.93 -14.15
CA LEU A 44 13.35 -2.40 -12.78
C LEU A 44 14.58 -3.32 -12.70
N ALA A 45 15.61 -3.03 -13.50
CA ALA A 45 16.82 -3.83 -13.51
C ALA A 45 17.63 -3.62 -12.21
N GLY A 46 17.74 -4.67 -11.38
CA GLY A 46 18.91 -4.85 -10.51
C GLY A 46 18.70 -5.04 -9.01
N ALA A 47 17.49 -5.17 -8.47
CA ALA A 47 17.35 -5.36 -7.01
C ALA A 47 16.15 -6.22 -6.58
N TYR A 48 16.23 -7.54 -6.78
CA TYR A 48 15.21 -8.50 -6.30
C TYR A 48 14.82 -8.33 -4.80
N ASN A 49 15.71 -7.80 -3.95
CA ASN A 49 15.42 -7.52 -2.54
C ASN A 49 14.85 -6.11 -2.27
N ALA A 50 14.94 -5.16 -3.21
CA ALA A 50 14.39 -3.81 -3.04
C ALA A 50 12.86 -3.76 -3.17
N PHE A 51 12.23 -4.84 -3.62
CA PHE A 51 10.80 -4.89 -3.92
C PHE A 51 9.94 -5.54 -2.81
N LYS A 52 10.50 -5.80 -1.62
CA LYS A 52 9.71 -6.31 -0.49
C LYS A 52 9.12 -5.14 0.28
N THR A 53 7.80 -4.97 0.19
CA THR A 53 7.07 -3.93 0.90
C THR A 53 6.83 -4.26 2.37
N THR A 54 6.94 -5.54 2.74
CA THR A 54 6.72 -6.02 4.10
C THR A 54 8.00 -5.91 4.93
N LEU A 55 8.11 -4.82 5.70
CA LEU A 55 9.24 -4.45 6.55
C LEU A 55 8.79 -4.19 7.99
N ILE A 56 9.66 -4.40 8.97
CA ILE A 56 9.37 -4.17 10.39
C ILE A 56 10.53 -3.46 11.08
N ALA A 57 10.22 -2.61 12.05
CA ALA A 57 11.21 -1.95 12.89
C ALA A 57 10.71 -1.76 14.33
N ASP A 58 11.59 -2.04 15.28
CA ASP A 58 11.44 -1.59 16.66
C ASP A 58 11.78 -0.10 16.74
N VAL A 59 10.80 0.72 17.11
CA VAL A 59 10.95 2.18 17.21
C VAL A 59 11.05 2.67 18.66
N HIS A 60 10.70 1.84 19.64
CA HIS A 60 10.72 2.22 21.05
C HIS A 60 10.83 0.99 21.96
N THR A 61 11.68 1.06 22.98
CA THR A 61 11.79 0.03 24.03
C THR A 61 11.27 0.56 25.36
N GLU A 62 10.25 -0.09 25.91
CA GLU A 62 9.71 0.18 27.25
C GLU A 62 10.23 -0.89 28.22
N THR A 63 11.13 -0.49 29.12
CA THR A 63 11.92 -1.42 29.93
C THR A 63 11.17 -2.01 31.13
N ASN A 64 10.16 -1.31 31.67
CA ASN A 64 9.46 -1.79 32.88
C ASN A 64 8.56 -2.99 32.56
N SER A 65 7.81 -2.91 31.45
CA SER A 65 6.95 -3.98 30.94
C SER A 65 7.71 -4.99 30.07
N LYS A 66 8.99 -4.71 29.76
CA LYS A 66 9.83 -5.53 28.88
C LYS A 66 9.20 -5.72 27.49
N ARG A 67 8.71 -4.62 26.92
CA ARG A 67 8.06 -4.59 25.61
C ARG A 67 8.77 -3.61 24.67
N VAL A 68 8.58 -3.84 23.37
CA VAL A 68 9.01 -2.94 22.31
C VAL A 68 7.80 -2.50 21.51
N LEU A 69 7.84 -1.33 20.89
CA LEU A 69 6.86 -0.89 19.91
C LEU A 69 7.41 -1.25 18.53
N GLU A 70 6.74 -2.19 17.87
CA GLU A 70 7.07 -2.57 16.50
C GLU A 70 6.17 -1.75 15.56
N VAL A 71 6.78 -1.14 14.54
CA VAL A 71 6.10 -0.44 13.45
C VAL A 71 6.51 -1.09 12.14
N GLY A 72 5.55 -1.42 11.30
CA GLY A 72 5.80 -2.15 10.07
C GLY A 72 4.91 -1.75 8.92
N THR A 73 5.36 -2.15 7.75
CA THR A 73 4.60 -2.10 6.50
C THR A 73 4.23 -3.51 6.05
N GLY A 74 3.15 -3.65 5.30
CA GLY A 74 2.71 -4.95 4.76
C GLY A 74 2.44 -4.88 3.25
N LYS A 75 1.34 -5.54 2.85
CA LYS A 75 0.81 -5.48 1.48
C LYS A 75 0.50 -4.03 1.06
N ILE A 76 0.56 -3.75 -0.23
CA ILE A 76 0.18 -2.45 -0.77
C ILE A 76 -1.34 -2.29 -0.66
N ASP A 77 -1.76 -1.15 -0.12
CA ASP A 77 -3.12 -0.63 -0.24
C ASP A 77 -3.17 0.35 -1.43
N TRP A 78 -4.38 0.65 -1.89
CA TRP A 78 -4.61 1.69 -2.90
C TRP A 78 -5.33 2.87 -2.29
N VAL A 79 -4.90 4.08 -2.66
CA VAL A 79 -5.60 5.31 -2.30
C VAL A 79 -6.21 5.93 -3.55
N ILE A 80 -7.47 6.37 -3.42
CA ILE A 80 -8.18 7.14 -4.43
C ILE A 80 -8.59 8.46 -3.77
N VAL A 81 -8.08 9.57 -4.29
CA VAL A 81 -8.36 10.92 -3.78
C VAL A 81 -9.16 11.69 -4.82
N ALA A 82 -10.38 12.07 -4.46
CA ALA A 82 -11.16 13.02 -5.23
C ALA A 82 -10.75 14.45 -4.89
N HIS A 83 -10.52 15.28 -5.90
CA HIS A 83 -10.18 16.68 -5.73
C HIS A 83 -10.92 17.56 -6.75
N GLU A 84 -11.17 18.80 -6.39
CA GLU A 84 -11.77 19.78 -7.31
C GLU A 84 -10.66 20.53 -8.06
N SER A 85 -10.81 20.65 -9.37
CA SER A 85 -9.98 21.50 -10.22
C SER A 85 -10.43 22.96 -10.12
N LYS A 86 -9.55 23.90 -10.48
CA LYS A 86 -9.86 25.35 -10.49
C LYS A 86 -11.08 25.73 -11.33
N ASP A 87 -11.48 24.87 -12.26
CA ASP A 87 -12.63 25.04 -13.14
C ASP A 87 -13.86 24.22 -12.72
N GLY A 88 -13.90 23.72 -11.47
CA GLY A 88 -15.05 23.03 -10.88
C GLY A 88 -15.22 21.57 -11.31
N ARG A 89 -14.27 21.00 -12.04
CA ARG A 89 -14.27 19.57 -12.40
C ARG A 89 -13.73 18.73 -11.25
N VAL A 90 -14.35 17.58 -10.99
CA VAL A 90 -13.80 16.58 -10.04
C VAL A 90 -12.76 15.73 -10.77
N GLY A 91 -11.52 15.74 -10.27
CA GLY A 91 -10.44 14.84 -10.66
C GLY A 91 -10.27 13.72 -9.64
N LEU A 92 -9.79 12.58 -10.09
CA LEU A 92 -9.39 11.46 -9.23
C LEU A 92 -7.88 11.26 -9.37
N ALA A 93 -7.17 11.25 -8.25
CA ALA A 93 -5.80 10.77 -8.17
C ALA A 93 -5.80 9.36 -7.58
N VAL A 94 -5.06 8.44 -8.20
CA VAL A 94 -4.98 7.04 -7.78
C VAL A 94 -3.52 6.68 -7.61
N GLY A 95 -3.17 5.99 -6.53
CA GLY A 95 -1.81 5.52 -6.33
C GLY A 95 -1.68 4.44 -5.25
N PRO A 96 -0.57 3.70 -5.26
CA PRO A 96 -0.28 2.72 -4.22
C PRO A 96 0.15 3.42 -2.93
N MET A 97 -0.16 2.78 -1.80
CA MET A 97 0.19 3.21 -0.45
C MET A 97 0.67 2.01 0.37
N PHE A 98 1.65 2.21 1.25
CA PHE A 98 2.03 1.16 2.20
C PHE A 98 0.96 1.00 3.27
N SER A 99 0.54 -0.24 3.52
CA SER A 99 -0.24 -0.55 4.71
C SER A 99 0.60 -0.33 5.97
N TYR A 100 -0.04 0.14 7.04
CA TYR A 100 0.62 0.51 8.29
C TYR A 100 0.21 -0.43 9.44
N TYR A 101 1.20 -0.84 10.23
CA TYR A 101 1.03 -1.65 11.44
C TYR A 101 1.82 -1.02 12.57
N GLU A 102 1.21 -0.97 13.75
CA GLU A 102 1.86 -0.55 15.00
C GLU A 102 1.28 -1.38 16.14
N PHE A 103 2.15 -2.08 16.87
CA PHE A 103 1.71 -2.90 18.00
C PHE A 103 2.85 -3.15 18.99
N PRO A 104 2.51 -3.35 20.27
CA PRO A 104 3.53 -3.68 21.26
C PRO A 104 3.93 -5.16 21.15
N TRP A 105 5.20 -5.48 21.22
CA TRP A 105 5.76 -6.83 21.12
C TRP A 105 6.70 -7.17 22.29
N LYS A 106 7.06 -8.45 22.45
CA LYS A 106 7.94 -8.89 23.54
C LYS A 106 9.38 -8.47 23.26
N MET A 107 10.02 -7.79 24.20
CA MET A 107 11.43 -7.35 24.05
C MET A 107 12.41 -8.54 23.88
N SER A 108 12.08 -9.71 24.44
CA SER A 108 12.89 -10.93 24.30
C SER A 108 12.78 -11.59 22.92
N ASP A 109 11.89 -11.11 22.06
CA ASP A 109 11.59 -11.69 20.75
C ASP A 109 11.44 -10.59 19.68
N ARG A 110 12.35 -9.63 19.64
CA ARG A 110 12.32 -8.55 18.63
C ARG A 110 12.16 -9.12 17.22
N LEU A 111 11.29 -8.50 16.43
CA LEU A 111 10.95 -9.01 15.11
C LEU A 111 12.07 -8.76 14.10
N THR A 112 12.18 -9.68 13.14
CA THR A 112 12.92 -9.47 11.90
C THR A 112 11.92 -9.49 10.75
N ASP A 113 12.28 -8.93 9.60
CA ASP A 113 11.39 -8.95 8.44
C ASP A 113 10.93 -10.36 8.06
N GLU A 114 11.78 -11.40 8.25
CA GLU A 114 11.43 -12.80 7.96
C GLU A 114 10.34 -13.32 8.89
N LYS A 115 10.36 -12.95 10.16
CA LYS A 115 9.29 -13.28 11.11
C LYS A 115 8.02 -12.50 10.77
N TRP A 116 8.17 -11.20 10.51
CA TRP A 116 7.06 -10.31 10.18
C TRP A 116 6.26 -10.79 8.96
N ARG A 117 6.96 -11.14 7.87
CA ARG A 117 6.35 -11.67 6.64
C ARG A 117 5.51 -12.94 6.85
N LYS A 118 5.77 -13.72 7.91
CA LYS A 118 5.01 -14.95 8.22
C LYS A 118 3.74 -14.69 9.02
N MET A 119 3.62 -13.51 9.64
CA MET A 119 2.54 -13.21 10.57
C MET A 119 1.75 -11.95 10.24
N VAL A 120 2.19 -11.14 9.26
CA VAL A 120 1.54 -9.86 8.89
C VAL A 120 0.04 -9.99 8.65
N ASP A 121 -0.39 -11.06 7.98
CA ASP A 121 -1.82 -11.31 7.69
C ASP A 121 -2.66 -11.66 8.94
N SER A 122 -2.01 -11.94 10.07
CA SER A 122 -2.66 -12.27 11.36
C SER A 122 -2.59 -11.13 12.37
N VAL A 123 -1.98 -10.00 12.02
CA VAL A 123 -1.87 -8.84 12.91
C VAL A 123 -2.86 -7.78 12.47
N GLU A 124 -3.70 -7.34 13.41
CA GLU A 124 -4.64 -6.26 13.15
C GLU A 124 -3.92 -4.92 13.01
N ARG A 125 -4.41 -4.09 12.10
CA ARG A 125 -3.94 -2.71 11.95
C ARG A 125 -4.48 -1.84 13.09
N PRO A 126 -3.78 -0.75 13.47
CA PRO A 126 -4.23 0.14 14.53
C PRO A 126 -5.64 0.66 14.30
N ASP A 127 -6.44 0.77 15.36
CA ASP A 127 -7.86 1.15 15.23
C ASP A 127 -8.09 2.47 14.49
N TRP A 128 -7.19 3.44 14.66
CA TRP A 128 -7.29 4.74 14.01
C TRP A 128 -7.20 4.67 12.48
N THR A 129 -6.60 3.61 11.91
CA THR A 129 -6.53 3.47 10.44
C THR A 129 -7.90 3.15 9.83
N LYS A 130 -8.85 2.64 10.63
CA LYS A 130 -10.20 2.29 10.18
C LYS A 130 -11.00 3.50 9.69
N GLU A 131 -10.60 4.71 10.07
CA GLU A 131 -11.23 5.95 9.56
C GLU A 131 -10.87 6.26 8.11
N PHE A 132 -9.77 5.68 7.59
CA PHE A 132 -9.22 5.99 6.27
C PHE A 132 -9.26 4.82 5.30
N ILE A 133 -9.40 3.60 5.81
CA ILE A 133 -9.29 2.35 5.04
C ILE A 133 -10.65 1.65 5.08
N SER A 134 -11.19 1.32 3.91
CA SER A 134 -12.50 0.69 3.69
C SER A 134 -12.40 -0.72 3.12
#